data_AF-A0AAD9K8Z5-F1
#
_entry.id   AF-A0AAD9K8Z5-F1
#
_cell.length_a   1.000
_cell.length_b   1.000
_cell.length_c   1.000
_cell.angle_alpha   90.00
_cell.angle_beta   90.00
_cell.angle_gamma   90.00
#
_symmetry.space_group_name_H-M   'P 1'
#
loop_
_entity.id
_entity.type
_entity.pdbx_description
1 polymer ?
#
loop_
_entity_poly.entity_id
_entity_poly.type
_entity_poly.pdbx_seq_one_letter_code
_entity_poly.pdbx_strand_id
1 'polypeptide(L)'
;MFRWVGMPSPKEIVSPALSTSACEMMLVLRERLQCVEQLLAKPLFMLVWQRVAEVLNAFFYEQVILENSFNEGGAFQINFDITRNLFPLFGQYTQKPEAYFKDVKEACQVLTMNTGSALLLKDVLYCALHDPKSDPNVMPSDPIACLQEQGLYKLLPEQVEHLLRRRLDLS
;
A
#
# COMPACT_ATOMS: atom_id res chain seq x y z
N MET A 1 -19.57 1.57 3.81
CA MET A 1 -18.55 2.62 3.62
C MET A 1 -17.56 2.52 4.77
N PHE A 2 -16.35 2.03 4.53
CA PHE A 2 -15.32 1.99 5.55
C PHE A 2 -14.96 3.40 5.95
N ARG A 3 -15.01 3.72 7.26
CA ARG A 3 -14.71 5.06 7.75
C ARG A 3 -13.20 5.20 8.01
N TRP A 4 -12.38 5.03 6.97
CA TRP A 4 -10.93 5.33 7.05
C TRP A 4 -10.66 6.76 7.50
N VAL A 5 -11.54 7.70 7.14
CA VAL A 5 -11.51 9.11 7.56
C VAL A 5 -11.89 9.32 9.03
N GLY A 6 -12.61 8.38 9.64
CA GLY A 6 -13.11 8.48 11.01
C GLY A 6 -12.31 7.66 12.02
N MET A 7 -11.17 7.08 11.62
CA MET A 7 -10.35 6.28 12.52
C MET A 7 -9.58 7.17 13.50
N PRO A 8 -9.42 6.74 14.76
CA PRO A 8 -8.67 7.49 15.77
C PRO A 8 -7.19 7.58 15.38
N SER A 9 -6.48 8.59 15.90
CA SER A 9 -5.04 8.72 15.64
C SER A 9 -4.31 7.49 16.17
N PRO A 10 -3.23 7.01 15.52
CA PRO A 10 -2.44 5.89 16.02
C PRO A 10 -1.91 6.10 17.45
N LYS A 11 -1.74 7.35 17.89
CA LYS A 11 -1.32 7.72 19.25
C LYS A 11 -2.36 7.35 20.32
N GLU A 12 -3.62 7.20 19.93
CA GLU A 12 -4.73 6.84 20.81
C GLU A 12 -4.98 5.33 20.84
N ILE A 13 -4.31 4.56 19.96
CA ILE A 13 -4.48 3.12 19.83
C ILE A 13 -3.47 2.40 20.73
N VAL A 14 -3.98 1.77 21.80
CA VAL A 14 -3.16 1.01 22.76
C VAL A 14 -2.66 -0.31 22.16
N SER A 15 -3.49 -0.98 21.36
CA SER A 15 -3.14 -2.22 20.66
C SER A 15 -3.90 -2.29 19.33
N PRO A 16 -3.21 -2.19 18.18
CA PRO A 16 -3.86 -2.32 16.89
C PRO A 16 -4.38 -3.74 16.69
N ALA A 17 -5.60 -3.84 16.17
CA ALA A 17 -6.24 -5.11 15.84
C ALA A 17 -6.56 -5.14 14.34
N LEU A 18 -6.64 -6.34 13.78
CA LEU A 18 -7.10 -6.53 12.41
C LEU A 18 -8.52 -5.98 12.26
N SER A 19 -8.77 -5.17 11.23
CA SER A 19 -10.12 -4.66 11.00
C SER A 19 -11.13 -5.80 10.78
N THR A 20 -12.36 -5.65 11.26
CA THR A 20 -13.36 -6.73 11.24
C THR A 20 -13.59 -7.30 9.84
N SER A 21 -13.70 -6.43 8.84
CA SER A 21 -13.86 -6.85 7.44
C SER A 21 -12.63 -7.55 6.86
N ALA A 22 -11.43 -7.09 7.22
CA ALA A 22 -10.21 -7.75 6.81
C ALA A 22 -10.08 -9.12 7.49
N CYS A 23 -10.51 -9.24 8.75
CA CYS A 23 -10.54 -10.50 9.49
C CYS A 23 -11.40 -11.55 8.79
N GLU A 24 -12.65 -11.22 8.46
CA GLU A 24 -13.55 -12.13 7.75
C GLU A 24 -12.96 -12.57 6.40
N MET A 25 -12.46 -11.62 5.61
CA MET A 25 -11.83 -11.91 4.32
C MET A 25 -10.58 -12.81 4.47
N MET A 26 -9.72 -12.53 5.46
CA MET A 26 -8.48 -13.29 5.69
C MET A 26 -8.72 -14.70 6.21
N LEU A 27 -9.76 -14.91 7.02
CA LEU A 27 -10.17 -16.24 7.47
C LEU A 27 -10.57 -17.10 6.27
N VAL A 28 -11.47 -16.58 5.43
CA VAL A 28 -11.90 -17.28 4.21
C VAL A 28 -10.71 -17.54 3.28
N LEU A 29 -9.86 -16.54 3.04
CA LEU A 29 -8.68 -16.69 2.19
C LEU A 29 -7.75 -17.80 2.68
N ARG A 30 -7.46 -17.84 3.99
CA ARG A 30 -6.62 -18.86 4.62
C ARG A 30 -7.21 -20.26 4.44
N GLU A 31 -8.49 -20.43 4.76
CA GLU A 31 -9.17 -21.73 4.64
C GLU A 31 -9.16 -22.24 3.20
N ARG A 32 -9.43 -21.35 2.23
CA ARG A 32 -9.45 -21.73 0.81
C ARG A 32 -8.06 -22.07 0.29
N LEU A 33 -7.02 -21.30 0.64
CA LEU A 33 -5.65 -21.61 0.25
C LEU A 33 -5.17 -22.93 0.85
N GLN A 34 -5.46 -23.18 2.12
CA GLN A 34 -5.13 -24.47 2.77
C GLN A 34 -5.85 -25.65 2.12
N CYS A 35 -7.14 -25.50 1.81
CA CYS A 35 -7.90 -26.53 1.10
C CYS A 35 -7.28 -26.85 -0.26
N VAL A 36 -6.95 -25.81 -1.04
CA VAL A 36 -6.34 -26.00 -2.37
C VAL A 36 -4.93 -26.60 -2.27
N GLU A 37 -4.14 -26.24 -1.26
CA GLU A 37 -2.82 -26.84 -1.01
C GLU A 37 -2.91 -28.35 -0.77
N GLN A 38 -3.95 -28.82 -0.07
CA GLN A 38 -4.17 -30.25 0.18
C GLN A 38 -4.65 -31.02 -1.05
N LEU A 39 -5.31 -30.34 -2.00
CA LEU A 39 -5.90 -30.96 -3.18
C LEU A 39 -4.99 -30.96 -4.41
N LEU A 40 -4.00 -30.06 -4.47
CA LEU A 40 -3.13 -29.89 -5.63
C LEU A 40 -1.71 -30.39 -5.36
N ALA A 41 -1.08 -30.93 -6.41
CA ALA A 41 0.36 -31.13 -6.41
C ALA A 41 1.08 -29.79 -6.19
N LYS A 42 2.20 -29.80 -5.46
CA LYS A 42 2.90 -28.58 -5.04
C LYS A 42 3.17 -27.59 -6.18
N PRO A 43 3.64 -27.99 -7.39
CA PRO A 43 3.86 -27.04 -8.48
C PRO A 43 2.59 -26.30 -8.93
N LEU A 44 1.45 -26.98 -8.96
CA LEU A 44 0.16 -26.37 -9.31
C LEU A 44 -0.32 -25.42 -8.20
N PHE A 45 -0.18 -25.84 -6.94
CA PHE A 45 -0.49 -24.96 -5.82
C PHE A 45 0.35 -23.68 -5.82
N MET A 46 1.64 -23.77 -6.17
CA MET A 46 2.52 -22.61 -6.29
C MET A 46 1.98 -21.58 -7.29
N LEU A 47 1.52 -22.03 -8.46
CA LEU A 47 0.91 -21.15 -9.46
C LEU A 47 -0.38 -20.50 -8.93
N VAL A 48 -1.21 -21.27 -8.22
CA VAL A 48 -2.48 -20.77 -7.69
C VAL A 48 -2.27 -19.68 -6.64
N TRP A 49 -1.49 -19.93 -5.59
CA TRP A 49 -1.35 -18.93 -4.52
C TRP A 49 -0.67 -17.65 -5.04
N GLN A 50 0.29 -17.77 -5.97
CA GLN A 50 0.94 -16.61 -6.59
C GLN A 50 -0.06 -15.78 -7.39
N ARG A 51 -0.94 -16.42 -8.15
CA ARG A 51 -2.01 -15.74 -8.88
C ARG A 51 -3.00 -15.07 -7.94
N VAL A 52 -3.35 -15.72 -6.82
CA VAL A 52 -4.20 -15.12 -5.79
C VAL A 52 -3.54 -13.90 -5.17
N ALA A 53 -2.24 -13.95 -4.84
CA ALA A 53 -1.50 -12.81 -4.32
C ALA A 53 -1.48 -11.63 -5.30
N GLU A 54 -1.24 -11.90 -6.59
CA GLU A 54 -1.28 -10.89 -7.65
C GLU A 54 -2.65 -10.21 -7.77
N VAL A 55 -3.73 -10.98 -7.77
CA VAL A 55 -5.11 -10.45 -7.83
C VAL A 55 -5.43 -9.63 -6.58
N LEU A 56 -5.02 -10.08 -5.40
CA LEU A 56 -5.21 -9.34 -4.15
C LEU A 56 -4.39 -8.05 -4.12
N ASN A 57 -3.16 -8.06 -4.61
CA ASN A 57 -2.34 -6.86 -4.76
C ASN A 57 -3.05 -5.82 -5.63
N ALA A 58 -3.55 -6.20 -6.80
CA ALA A 58 -4.31 -5.30 -7.66
C ALA A 58 -5.60 -4.81 -6.97
N PHE A 59 -6.37 -5.71 -6.36
CA PHE A 59 -7.63 -5.37 -5.69
C PHE A 59 -7.43 -4.35 -4.56
N PHE A 60 -6.49 -4.60 -3.65
CA PHE A 60 -6.23 -3.68 -2.54
C PHE A 60 -5.69 -2.34 -3.02
N TYR A 61 -4.84 -2.33 -4.02
CA TYR A 61 -4.31 -1.09 -4.59
C TYR A 61 -5.43 -0.30 -5.26
N GLU A 62 -6.05 -0.87 -6.28
CA GLU A 62 -7.00 -0.18 -7.17
C GLU A 62 -8.34 0.09 -6.50
N GLN A 63 -8.94 -0.92 -5.86
CA GLN A 63 -10.33 -0.83 -5.40
C GLN A 63 -10.48 -0.42 -3.93
N VAL A 64 -9.41 -0.51 -3.14
CA VAL A 64 -9.44 -0.11 -1.73
C VAL A 64 -8.66 1.17 -1.52
N ILE A 65 -7.40 1.24 -1.94
CA ILE A 65 -6.55 2.40 -1.64
C ILE A 65 -6.88 3.60 -2.55
N LEU A 66 -6.93 3.43 -3.88
CA LEU A 66 -7.15 4.57 -4.78
C LEU A 66 -8.57 5.18 -4.64
N GLU A 67 -9.56 4.35 -4.32
CA GLU A 67 -10.97 4.75 -4.19
C GLU A 67 -11.34 5.36 -2.83
N ASN A 68 -10.39 5.48 -1.90
CA ASN A 68 -10.68 6.01 -0.56
C ASN A 68 -9.70 7.13 -0.15
N SER A 69 -10.14 7.94 0.81
CA SER A 69 -9.29 8.92 1.49
C SER A 69 -8.98 8.47 2.92
N PHE A 70 -7.80 8.84 3.40
CA PHE A 70 -7.25 8.37 4.67
C PHE A 70 -6.84 9.55 5.53
N ASN A 71 -7.26 9.53 6.79
CA ASN A 71 -6.55 10.27 7.83
C ASN A 71 -5.36 9.40 8.34
N GLU A 72 -4.57 9.93 9.27
CA GLU A 72 -3.41 9.22 9.84
C GLU A 72 -3.80 7.83 10.41
N GLY A 73 -4.92 7.76 11.15
CA GLY A 73 -5.43 6.52 11.73
C GLY A 73 -5.83 5.48 10.69
N GLY A 74 -6.53 5.91 9.63
CA GLY A 74 -6.96 5.07 8.54
C GLY A 74 -5.79 4.51 7.74
N ALA A 75 -4.82 5.37 7.41
CA ALA A 75 -3.57 4.97 6.75
C ALA A 75 -2.80 3.95 7.59
N PHE A 76 -2.72 4.16 8.90
CA PHE A 76 -2.10 3.22 9.82
C PHE A 76 -2.83 1.88 9.88
N GLN A 77 -4.16 1.88 9.96
CA GLN A 77 -4.95 0.65 10.04
C GLN A 77 -4.86 -0.18 8.75
N ILE A 78 -4.96 0.42 7.55
CA ILE A 78 -4.80 -0.35 6.30
C ILE A 78 -3.38 -0.91 6.20
N ASN A 79 -2.36 -0.13 6.59
CA ASN A 79 -0.99 -0.61 6.65
C ASN A 79 -0.82 -1.77 7.65
N PHE A 80 -1.49 -1.72 8.81
CA PHE A 80 -1.48 -2.82 9.78
C PHE A 80 -2.15 -4.08 9.23
N ASP A 81 -3.34 -3.95 8.65
CA ASP A 81 -4.06 -5.07 8.04
C ASP A 81 -3.18 -5.76 6.98
N ILE A 82 -2.55 -4.99 6.10
CA ILE A 82 -1.68 -5.53 5.04
C ILE A 82 -0.39 -6.13 5.60
N THR A 83 0.41 -5.34 6.33
CA THR A 83 1.79 -5.73 6.68
C THR A 83 1.86 -6.71 7.84
N ARG A 84 0.91 -6.67 8.77
CA ARG A 84 0.89 -7.54 9.96
C ARG A 84 -0.03 -8.75 9.82
N ASN A 85 -0.89 -8.79 8.80
CA ASN A 85 -1.85 -9.90 8.65
C ASN A 85 -1.86 -10.49 7.23
N LEU A 86 -2.04 -9.68 6.18
CA LEU A 86 -2.08 -10.22 4.81
C LEU A 86 -0.73 -10.83 4.41
N PHE A 87 0.39 -10.11 4.57
CA PHE A 87 1.69 -10.64 4.17
C PHE A 87 2.07 -11.90 4.98
N PRO A 88 1.93 -11.93 6.32
CA PRO A 88 2.19 -13.14 7.10
C PRO A 88 1.31 -14.34 6.72
N LEU A 89 0.10 -14.13 6.22
CA LEU A 89 -0.74 -15.23 5.70
C LEU A 89 -0.03 -15.96 4.56
N PHE A 90 0.59 -15.23 3.63
CA PHE A 90 1.37 -15.81 2.53
C PHE A 90 2.79 -16.26 2.95
N GLY A 91 3.25 -15.89 4.14
CA GLY A 91 4.52 -16.36 4.72
C GLY A 91 4.59 -17.88 4.89
N GLN A 92 3.44 -18.57 4.87
CA GLN A 92 3.36 -20.03 4.87
C GLN A 92 3.86 -20.65 3.56
N TYR A 93 3.87 -19.88 2.46
CA TYR A 93 4.14 -20.36 1.10
C TYR A 93 5.41 -19.76 0.49
N THR A 94 5.92 -18.68 1.05
CA THR A 94 7.15 -18.02 0.60
C THR A 94 7.85 -17.28 1.75
N GLN A 95 9.18 -17.16 1.67
CA GLN A 95 9.97 -16.40 2.65
C GLN A 95 9.86 -14.88 2.46
N LYS A 96 9.36 -14.41 1.30
CA LYS A 96 9.25 -12.99 0.95
C LYS A 96 7.85 -12.67 0.42
N PRO A 97 6.79 -12.78 1.23
CA PRO A 97 5.41 -12.55 0.79
C PRO A 97 5.22 -11.15 0.19
N GLU A 98 5.85 -10.12 0.78
CA GLU A 98 5.80 -8.73 0.34
C GLU A 98 6.28 -8.51 -1.11
N ALA A 99 7.09 -9.42 -1.66
CA ALA A 99 7.54 -9.34 -3.05
C ALA A 99 6.41 -9.56 -4.07
N TYR A 100 5.28 -10.14 -3.64
CA TYR A 100 4.09 -10.38 -4.46
C TYR A 100 3.02 -9.28 -4.29
N PHE A 101 3.25 -8.33 -3.39
CA PHE A 101 2.31 -7.24 -3.06
C PHE A 101 2.96 -5.85 -3.24
N LYS A 102 3.72 -5.67 -4.33
CA LYS A 102 4.57 -4.48 -4.50
C LYS A 102 3.77 -3.17 -4.53
N ASP A 103 2.66 -3.13 -5.26
CA ASP A 103 1.86 -1.91 -5.42
C ASP A 103 1.21 -1.52 -4.10
N VAL A 104 0.61 -2.48 -3.39
CA VAL A 104 0.00 -2.23 -2.07
C VAL A 104 1.06 -1.86 -1.03
N LYS A 105 2.21 -2.53 -1.05
CA LYS A 105 3.31 -2.24 -0.13
C LYS A 105 3.76 -0.79 -0.26
N GLU A 106 4.05 -0.35 -1.49
CA GLU A 106 4.49 1.02 -1.75
C GLU A 106 3.37 2.04 -1.51
N ALA A 107 2.11 1.69 -1.82
CA ALA A 107 0.98 2.54 -1.50
C ALA A 107 0.81 2.75 0.02
N CYS A 108 0.91 1.69 0.83
CA CYS A 108 0.90 1.81 2.28
C CYS A 108 2.06 2.66 2.81
N GLN A 109 3.23 2.59 2.17
CA GLN A 109 4.39 3.42 2.51
C GLN A 109 4.14 4.91 2.21
N VAL A 110 3.52 5.23 1.08
CA VAL A 110 3.11 6.62 0.74
C VAL A 110 2.02 7.14 1.68
N LEU A 111 1.04 6.31 2.03
CA LEU A 111 -0.03 6.71 2.96
C LEU A 111 0.48 6.95 4.38
N THR A 112 1.53 6.23 4.81
CA THR A 112 2.04 6.29 6.19
C THR A 112 3.34 7.08 6.36
N MET A 113 3.91 7.63 5.27
CA MET A 113 5.12 8.46 5.38
C MET A 113 4.85 9.72 6.22
N ASN A 114 5.88 10.20 6.90
CA ASN A 114 5.76 11.41 7.71
C ASN A 114 5.33 12.62 6.85
N THR A 115 4.51 13.50 7.42
CA THR A 115 3.90 14.63 6.70
C THR A 115 4.94 15.55 6.06
N GLY A 116 6.10 15.76 6.70
CA GLY A 116 7.18 16.60 6.14
C GLY A 116 7.75 16.03 4.84
N SER A 117 8.13 14.75 4.83
CA SER A 117 8.58 14.05 3.62
C SER A 117 7.48 13.99 2.55
N ALA A 118 6.22 13.85 2.96
CA ALA A 118 5.10 13.82 2.03
C ALA A 118 4.87 15.16 1.32
N LEU A 119 4.99 16.28 2.04
CA LEU A 119 4.90 17.63 1.48
C LEU A 119 6.05 17.89 0.50
N LEU A 120 7.29 17.58 0.90
CA LEU A 120 8.46 17.73 0.02
C LEU A 120 8.31 16.89 -1.26
N LEU A 121 7.86 15.63 -1.12
CA LEU A 121 7.64 14.76 -2.27
C LEU A 121 6.51 15.29 -3.16
N LYS A 122 5.42 15.79 -2.56
CA LYS A 122 4.31 16.43 -3.30
C LYS A 122 4.80 17.62 -4.12
N ASP A 123 5.64 18.48 -3.55
CA ASP A 123 6.20 19.66 -4.22
C ASP A 123 7.11 19.26 -5.39
N VAL A 124 8.01 18.29 -5.18
CA VAL A 124 8.89 17.74 -6.23
C VAL A 124 8.07 17.18 -7.39
N LEU A 125 7.05 16.36 -7.08
CA LEU A 125 6.17 15.77 -8.09
C LEU A 125 5.34 16.83 -8.81
N TYR A 126 4.85 17.84 -8.11
CA TYR A 126 4.09 18.93 -8.71
C TYR A 126 4.94 19.70 -9.73
N CYS A 127 6.15 20.11 -9.36
CA CYS A 127 7.09 20.78 -10.27
C CYS A 127 7.41 19.89 -11.48
N ALA A 128 7.72 18.61 -11.26
CA ALA A 128 8.08 17.71 -12.36
C ALA A 128 6.92 17.41 -13.33
N LEU A 129 5.69 17.26 -12.83
CA LEU A 129 4.53 16.83 -13.62
C LEU A 129 3.70 17.98 -14.20
N HIS A 130 3.69 19.14 -13.55
CA HIS A 130 2.78 20.24 -13.88
C HIS A 130 3.49 21.56 -14.23
N ASP A 131 4.73 21.77 -13.77
CA ASP A 131 5.52 22.98 -14.06
C ASP A 131 6.97 22.67 -14.49
N PRO A 132 7.17 21.99 -15.64
CA PRO A 132 8.51 21.63 -16.12
C PRO A 132 9.36 22.84 -16.56
N LYS A 133 8.85 24.08 -16.42
CA LYS A 133 9.52 25.34 -16.80
C LYS A 133 10.05 26.11 -15.59
N SER A 134 10.15 25.48 -14.42
CA SER A 134 10.81 26.06 -13.25
C SER A 134 12.20 26.59 -13.61
N ASP A 135 12.55 27.73 -12.99
CA ASP A 135 13.76 28.55 -13.21
C ASP A 135 14.97 27.73 -13.71
N PRO A 136 15.57 28.06 -14.87
CA PRO A 136 16.72 27.33 -15.42
C PRO A 136 17.95 27.31 -14.50
N ASN A 137 17.96 28.10 -13.42
CA ASN A 137 18.99 28.06 -12.38
C ASN A 137 18.73 27.02 -11.29
N VAL A 138 17.53 26.44 -11.22
CA VAL A 138 17.16 25.38 -10.28
C VAL A 138 17.33 24.05 -11.01
N MET A 139 18.26 23.21 -10.54
CA MET A 139 18.40 21.85 -11.06
C MET A 139 17.06 21.12 -10.90
N PRO A 140 16.40 20.65 -11.99
CA PRO A 140 15.17 19.89 -11.85
C PRO A 140 15.49 18.63 -11.06
N SER A 141 14.83 18.46 -9.92
CA SER A 141 14.95 17.26 -9.12
C SER A 141 14.33 16.10 -9.91
N ASP A 142 15.09 15.04 -10.16
CA ASP A 142 14.59 13.86 -10.86
C ASP A 142 13.53 13.17 -9.98
N PRO A 143 12.23 13.19 -10.38
CA PRO A 143 11.17 12.63 -9.57
C PRO A 143 11.36 11.13 -9.33
N ILE A 144 11.97 10.40 -10.27
CA ILE A 144 12.22 8.97 -10.14
C ILE A 144 13.29 8.72 -9.08
N ALA A 145 14.38 9.49 -9.10
CA ALA A 145 15.41 9.41 -8.08
C ALA A 145 14.85 9.70 -6.68
N CYS A 146 14.02 10.74 -6.53
CA CYS A 146 13.37 11.05 -5.26
C CYS A 146 12.45 9.91 -4.76
N LEU A 147 11.69 9.26 -5.65
CA LEU A 147 10.91 8.08 -5.29
C LEU A 147 11.79 6.93 -4.79
N GLN A 148 12.90 6.66 -5.48
CA GLN A 148 13.84 5.60 -5.09
C GLN A 148 14.53 5.88 -3.76
N GLU A 149 14.86 7.14 -3.45
CA GLU A 149 15.36 7.56 -2.14
C GLU A 149 14.33 7.33 -1.02
N GLN A 150 13.05 7.47 -1.33
CA GLN A 150 11.96 7.10 -0.43
C GLN A 150 11.70 5.59 -0.39
N GLY A 151 12.44 4.77 -1.14
CA GLY A 151 12.26 3.31 -1.21
C GLY A 151 11.09 2.85 -2.08
N LEU A 152 10.61 3.71 -2.98
CA LEU A 152 9.53 3.44 -3.93
C LEU A 152 10.16 3.12 -5.30
N TYR A 153 10.06 1.86 -5.72
CA TYR A 153 10.72 1.35 -6.93
C TYR A 153 9.72 0.86 -7.98
N LYS A 154 8.46 0.67 -7.60
CA LYS A 154 7.41 0.09 -8.44
C LYS A 154 6.43 1.15 -8.95
N LEU A 155 6.01 2.07 -8.09
CA LEU A 155 5.03 3.10 -8.44
C LEU A 155 5.66 4.22 -9.27
N LEU A 156 4.90 4.72 -10.24
CA LEU A 156 5.25 5.87 -11.08
C LEU A 156 4.98 7.21 -10.37
N PRO A 157 5.66 8.31 -10.75
CA PRO A 157 5.44 9.65 -10.22
C PRO A 157 3.95 10.06 -10.13
N GLU A 158 3.18 9.83 -11.18
CA GLU A 158 1.76 10.19 -11.26
C GLU A 158 0.91 9.36 -10.29
N GLN A 159 1.27 8.08 -10.08
CA GLN A 159 0.60 7.20 -9.14
C GLN A 159 0.86 7.63 -7.69
N VAL A 160 2.10 8.03 -7.39
CA VAL A 160 2.48 8.52 -6.07
C VAL A 160 1.83 9.87 -5.79
N GLU A 161 1.79 10.77 -6.76
CA GLU A 161 1.07 12.04 -6.63
C GLU A 161 -0.43 11.79 -6.34
N HIS A 162 -1.05 10.86 -7.07
CA HIS A 162 -2.44 10.49 -6.84
C HIS A 162 -2.66 9.92 -5.43
N LEU A 163 -1.76 9.05 -4.94
CA LEU A 163 -1.80 8.51 -3.58
C LEU A 163 -1.63 9.60 -2.51
N LEU A 164 -0.75 10.58 -2.72
CA LEU A 164 -0.60 11.72 -1.80
C LEU A 164 -1.89 12.51 -1.69
N ARG A 165 -2.67 12.64 -2.77
CA ARG A 165 -4.02 13.27 -2.76
C ARG A 165 -5.08 12.42 -2.05
N ARG A 166 -4.79 11.16 -1.68
CA ARG A 166 -5.68 10.35 -0.83
C ARG A 166 -5.50 10.67 0.66
N ARG A 167 -4.42 11.37 1.02
CA ARG A 167 -4.14 11.77 2.40
C ARG A 167 -4.83 13.08 2.77
N LEU A 168 -5.64 13.03 3.82
CA LEU A 168 -6.39 14.19 4.29
C LEU A 168 -5.52 15.25 4.99
N ASP A 169 -4.36 14.87 5.52
CA ASP A 169 -3.42 15.82 6.14
C ASP A 169 -2.63 16.65 5.12
N LEU A 170 -2.73 16.31 3.83
CA LEU A 170 -2.07 17.01 2.72
C LEU A 170 -3.04 17.72 1.78
N SER A 171 -4.35 17.64 2.06
CA SER A 171 -5.42 18.19 1.23
C SER A 171 -5.68 19.66 1.53
#